data_AF-A0ABD1SJ45-F1
#
_entry.id   AF-A0ABD1SJ45-F1
#
_cell.length_a   1.000
_cell.length_b   1.000
_cell.length_c   1.000
_cell.angle_alpha   90.00
_cell.angle_beta   90.00
_cell.angle_gamma   90.00
#
_symmetry.space_group_name_H-M   'P 1'
#
loop_
_entity.id
_entity.type
_entity.pdbx_description
1 polymer ?
#
loop_
_entity_poly.entity_id
_entity_poly.type
_entity_poly.pdbx_seq_one_letter_code
_entity_poly.pdbx_strand_id
1 'polypeptide(L)'
;MENLCRLHGWSLRSKPRRVFDGIIFSNELDILEIRWRELHQYVTKFVILEANTTFTGIPKPLYFAANRNRFAFAEEKIVHGIFPGRIASYGSRDDPFKLESEQRIAMNGLLRQGGYIEWRLTHNVRH
;
A
#
# COMPACT_ATOMS: atom_id res chain seq x y z
N MET A 1 -14.45 -21.01 16.30
CA MET A 1 -13.54 -19.90 16.66
C MET A 1 -13.64 -19.49 18.12
N GLU A 2 -14.84 -19.42 18.72
CA GLU A 2 -15.04 -18.99 20.11
C GLU A 2 -14.24 -19.79 21.16
N ASN A 3 -14.21 -21.12 21.04
CA ASN A 3 -13.41 -21.98 21.92
C ASN A 3 -11.88 -21.72 21.81
N LEU A 4 -11.37 -21.41 20.62
CA LEU A 4 -9.96 -21.07 20.42
C LEU A 4 -9.62 -19.70 21.03
N CYS A 5 -10.51 -18.71 20.85
CA CYS A 5 -10.33 -17.39 21.46
C CYS A 5 -10.29 -17.48 22.99
N ARG A 6 -11.23 -18.25 23.58
CA ARG A 6 -11.30 -18.44 25.03
C ARG A 6 -10.05 -19.10 25.61
N LEU A 7 -9.47 -20.09 24.92
CA LEU A 7 -8.24 -20.76 25.35
C LEU A 7 -7.04 -19.81 25.49
N HIS A 8 -6.98 -18.77 24.66
CA HIS A 8 -5.89 -17.78 24.65
C HIS A 8 -6.24 -16.47 25.38
N GLY A 9 -7.37 -16.40 26.09
CA GLY A 9 -7.82 -15.17 26.75
C GLY A 9 -8.21 -14.04 25.77
N TRP A 10 -8.55 -14.38 24.53
CA TRP A 10 -8.97 -13.43 23.52
C TRP A 10 -10.49 -13.31 23.50
N SER A 11 -10.99 -12.08 23.37
CA SER A 11 -12.39 -11.81 23.06
C SER A 11 -12.60 -11.74 21.55
N LEU A 12 -13.77 -12.19 21.08
CA LEU A 12 -14.17 -11.97 19.69
C LEU A 12 -14.27 -10.47 19.44
N ARG A 13 -13.74 -10.01 18.30
CA ARG A 13 -13.88 -8.61 17.89
C ARG A 13 -15.33 -8.33 17.50
N SER A 14 -15.86 -7.19 17.95
CA SER A 14 -17.19 -6.70 17.55
C SER A 14 -17.29 -6.30 16.07
N LYS A 15 -16.14 -6.00 15.44
CA LYS A 15 -16.02 -5.70 14.01
C LYS A 15 -14.86 -6.48 13.39
N PRO A 16 -14.97 -6.91 12.12
CA PRO A 16 -13.87 -7.56 11.40
C PRO A 16 -12.59 -6.71 11.43
N ARG A 17 -11.42 -7.36 11.35
CA ARG A 17 -10.15 -6.65 11.16
C ARG A 17 -10.20 -5.93 9.81
N ARG A 18 -9.83 -4.65 9.77
CA ARG A 18 -9.50 -3.99 8.51
C ARG A 18 -8.09 -4.40 8.11
N VAL A 19 -7.94 -4.91 6.90
CA VAL A 19 -6.67 -5.36 6.33
C VAL A 19 -6.35 -4.49 5.13
N PHE A 20 -5.15 -3.92 5.12
CA PHE A 20 -4.65 -3.06 4.04
C PHE A 20 -3.48 -3.77 3.38
N ASP A 21 -3.50 -3.88 2.06
CA ASP A 21 -2.39 -4.42 1.28
C ASP A 21 -1.66 -3.26 0.60
N GLY A 22 -0.42 -2.98 1.02
CA GLY A 22 0.39 -1.87 0.50
C GLY A 22 1.45 -2.37 -0.48
N ILE A 23 1.52 -1.76 -1.67
CA ILE A 23 2.53 -2.08 -2.68
C ILE A 23 3.15 -0.84 -3.31
N ILE A 24 4.47 -0.83 -3.43
CA ILE A 24 5.21 0.11 -4.30
C ILE A 24 5.33 -0.58 -5.65
N PHE A 25 4.76 0.01 -6.68
CA PHE A 25 4.56 -0.64 -7.97
C PHE A 25 5.46 -0.07 -9.07
N SER A 26 6.07 -0.97 -9.85
CA SER A 26 6.90 -0.62 -11.01
C SER A 26 6.20 -0.97 -12.32
N ASN A 27 6.11 -2.25 -12.69
CA ASN A 27 5.55 -2.70 -13.97
C ASN A 27 4.94 -4.12 -13.95
N GLU A 28 4.93 -4.78 -12.80
CA GLU A 28 4.61 -6.20 -12.63
C GLU A 28 3.09 -6.47 -12.60
N LEU A 29 2.38 -6.06 -13.66
CA LEU A 29 0.91 -6.09 -13.75
C LEU A 29 0.31 -7.48 -13.49
N ASP A 30 0.94 -8.54 -14.02
CA ASP A 30 0.40 -9.90 -13.91
C ASP A 30 0.51 -10.44 -12.48
N ILE A 31 1.62 -10.17 -11.81
CA ILE A 31 1.81 -10.53 -10.40
C ILE A 31 0.84 -9.73 -9.52
N LEU A 32 0.64 -8.44 -9.83
CA LEU A 32 -0.32 -7.61 -9.12
C LEU A 32 -1.75 -8.17 -9.26
N GLU A 33 -2.15 -8.55 -10.47
CA GLU A 33 -3.47 -9.10 -10.73
C GLU A 33 -3.69 -10.43 -10.00
N ILE A 34 -2.74 -11.37 -10.08
CA ILE A 34 -2.80 -12.64 -9.34
C ILE A 34 -2.93 -12.37 -7.84
N ARG A 35 -2.04 -11.54 -7.28
CA ARG A 35 -2.05 -11.19 -5.85
C ARG A 35 -3.41 -10.62 -5.43
N TRP A 36 -3.96 -9.69 -6.20
CA TRP A 36 -5.21 -9.03 -5.84
C TRP A 36 -6.42 -9.94 -5.99
N ARG A 37 -6.45 -10.84 -6.97
CA ARG A 37 -7.51 -11.84 -7.08
C ARG A 37 -7.51 -12.80 -5.89
N GLU A 38 -6.34 -13.31 -5.50
CA GLU A 38 -6.20 -14.20 -4.32
C GLU A 38 -6.60 -13.50 -3.02
N LEU A 39 -6.20 -12.23 -2.86
CA LEU A 39 -6.43 -11.47 -1.62
C LEU A 39 -7.76 -10.72 -1.60
N HIS A 40 -8.52 -10.68 -2.71
CA HIS A 40 -9.67 -9.78 -2.88
C HIS A 40 -10.69 -9.91 -1.75
N GLN A 41 -11.00 -11.14 -1.32
CA GLN A 41 -12.01 -11.40 -0.29
C GLN A 41 -11.56 -11.00 1.14
N TYR A 42 -10.26 -10.91 1.39
CA TYR A 42 -9.70 -10.68 2.73
C TYR A 42 -9.26 -9.24 2.95
N VAL A 43 -8.91 -8.52 1.87
CA VAL A 43 -8.38 -7.17 1.94
C VAL A 43 -9.51 -6.14 1.90
N THR A 44 -9.42 -5.15 2.79
CA THR A 44 -10.33 -4.00 2.87
C THR A 44 -9.98 -2.95 1.83
N LYS A 45 -8.69 -2.61 1.70
CA LYS A 45 -8.18 -1.66 0.70
C LYS A 45 -6.83 -2.13 0.15
N PHE A 46 -6.69 -2.03 -1.16
CA PHE A 46 -5.41 -2.17 -1.86
C PHE A 46 -4.81 -0.77 -2.06
N VAL A 47 -3.63 -0.56 -1.51
CA VAL A 47 -2.95 0.74 -1.45
C VAL A 47 -1.72 0.65 -2.33
N ILE A 48 -1.80 1.25 -3.51
CA ILE A 48 -0.77 1.17 -4.55
C ILE A 48 -0.10 2.52 -4.75
N LEU A 49 1.22 2.54 -4.57
CA LEU A 49 2.07 3.70 -4.84
C LEU A 49 2.86 3.43 -6.12
N GLU A 50 2.49 4.09 -7.22
CA GLU A 50 3.12 3.93 -8.52
C GLU A 50 4.16 5.03 -8.77
N ALA A 51 5.42 4.66 -9.03
CA ALA A 51 6.45 5.64 -9.40
C ALA A 51 6.39 5.99 -10.88
N ASN A 52 6.71 7.22 -11.27
CA ASN A 52 6.90 7.63 -12.67
C ASN A 52 8.37 7.52 -13.15
N THR A 53 9.26 6.96 -12.33
CA THR A 53 10.63 6.61 -12.72
C THR A 53 10.96 5.17 -12.31
N THR A 54 12.00 4.60 -12.91
CA THR A 54 12.67 3.40 -12.40
C THR A 54 13.43 3.71 -11.11
N PHE A 55 13.92 2.67 -10.44
CA PHE A 55 14.81 2.81 -9.27
C PHE A 55 16.12 3.53 -9.61
N THR A 56 16.56 3.44 -10.87
CA THR A 56 17.74 4.15 -11.39
C THR A 56 17.45 5.57 -11.86
N GLY A 57 16.22 6.08 -11.64
CA GLY A 57 15.84 7.45 -11.97
C GLY A 57 15.55 7.71 -13.44
N ILE A 58 15.30 6.66 -14.24
CA ILE A 58 14.89 6.79 -15.64
C ILE A 58 13.37 6.98 -15.69
N PRO A 59 12.84 8.00 -16.39
CA PRO A 59 11.40 8.17 -16.56
C PRO A 59 10.73 6.90 -17.12
N LYS A 60 9.58 6.53 -16.54
CA LYS A 60 8.77 5.40 -17.00
C LYS A 60 7.29 5.76 -17.08
N PRO A 61 6.52 5.11 -17.96
CA PRO A 61 5.07 5.23 -17.95
C PRO A 61 4.46 4.79 -16.60
N LEU A 62 3.28 5.32 -16.33
CA LEU A 62 2.41 4.85 -15.25
C LEU A 62 1.63 3.62 -15.75
N TYR A 63 2.24 2.44 -15.64
CA TYR A 63 1.70 1.17 -16.09
C TYR A 63 0.38 0.79 -15.41
N PHE A 64 0.25 0.99 -14.09
CA PHE A 64 -1.00 0.71 -13.38
C PHE A 64 -2.09 1.69 -13.80
N ALA A 65 -1.79 3.01 -13.82
CA ALA A 65 -2.75 4.01 -14.29
C ALA A 65 -3.25 3.71 -15.72
N ALA A 66 -2.34 3.37 -16.63
CA ALA A 66 -2.67 3.04 -18.02
C ALA A 66 -3.48 1.75 -18.18
N ASN A 67 -3.41 0.83 -17.21
CA ASN A 67 -4.07 -0.47 -17.26
C ASN A 67 -5.10 -0.65 -16.13
N ARG A 68 -5.60 0.45 -15.54
CA ARG A 68 -6.48 0.41 -14.37
C ARG A 68 -7.75 -0.41 -14.60
N ASN A 69 -8.25 -0.42 -15.84
CA ASN A 69 -9.41 -1.23 -16.23
C ASN A 69 -9.21 -2.74 -15.99
N ARG A 70 -7.97 -3.27 -16.03
CA ARG A 70 -7.66 -4.67 -15.68
C ARG A 70 -8.07 -5.00 -14.23
N PHE A 71 -8.09 -4.00 -13.36
CA PHE A 71 -8.34 -4.14 -11.92
C PHE A 71 -9.75 -3.69 -11.53
N ALA A 72 -10.68 -3.53 -12.50
CA ALA A 72 -12.05 -3.09 -12.24
C ALA A 72 -12.79 -3.96 -11.20
N PHE A 73 -12.43 -5.25 -11.09
CA PHE A 73 -12.99 -6.17 -10.09
C PHE A 73 -12.72 -5.72 -8.63
N ALA A 74 -11.70 -4.90 -8.40
CA ALA A 74 -11.30 -4.41 -7.10
C ALA A 74 -11.46 -2.88 -6.95
N GLU A 75 -12.09 -2.19 -7.92
CA GLU A 75 -12.06 -0.71 -8.03
C GLU A 75 -12.44 0.00 -6.73
N GLU A 76 -13.49 -0.46 -6.06
CA GLU A 76 -13.98 0.10 -4.79
C GLU A 76 -12.99 -0.03 -3.62
N LYS A 77 -12.00 -0.93 -3.77
CA LYS A 77 -10.96 -1.20 -2.78
C LYS A 77 -9.65 -0.47 -3.08
N ILE A 78 -9.48 0.14 -4.25
CA ILE A 78 -8.20 0.71 -4.68
C ILE A 78 -7.99 2.11 -4.09
N VAL A 79 -6.80 2.33 -3.55
CA VAL A 79 -6.25 3.64 -3.21
C VAL A 79 -4.95 3.78 -4.00
N HIS A 80 -4.93 4.68 -4.97
CA HIS A 80 -3.81 4.84 -5.88
C HIS A 80 -3.15 6.21 -5.71
N GLY A 81 -1.83 6.22 -5.55
CA GLY A 81 -1.02 7.43 -5.54
C GLY A 81 0.16 7.32 -6.48
N ILE A 82 0.55 8.46 -7.04
CA ILE A 82 1.70 8.57 -7.91
C ILE A 82 2.86 9.15 -7.09
N PHE A 83 4.01 8.48 -7.15
CA PHE A 83 5.26 8.94 -6.55
C PHE A 83 6.15 9.57 -7.63
N PRO A 84 6.45 10.88 -7.54
CA PRO A 84 7.40 11.51 -8.45
C PRO A 84 8.80 11.05 -8.06
N GLY A 85 9.37 10.14 -8.86
CA GLY A 85 10.71 9.65 -8.61
C GLY A 85 11.78 10.67 -8.96
N ARG A 86 12.98 10.50 -8.37
CA ARG A 86 14.13 11.37 -8.64
C ARG A 86 14.71 11.04 -10.01
N ILE A 87 14.93 12.06 -10.83
CA ILE A 87 15.65 11.89 -12.10
C ILE A 87 17.15 11.83 -11.76
N ALA A 88 17.80 10.73 -12.13
CA ALA A 88 19.23 10.58 -11.87
C ALA A 88 20.03 11.65 -12.65
N SER A 89 20.83 12.43 -11.94
CA SER A 89 21.82 13.32 -12.55
C SER A 89 23.14 12.54 -12.71
N TYR A 90 23.81 12.65 -13.86
CA TYR A 90 25.05 11.91 -14.10
C TYR A 90 26.07 12.22 -12.99
N GLY A 91 26.47 11.21 -12.21
CA GLY A 91 27.42 11.35 -11.10
C GLY A 91 26.83 11.55 -9.70
N SER A 92 25.50 11.68 -9.54
CA SER A 92 24.88 11.72 -8.21
C SER A 92 24.81 10.32 -7.60
N ARG A 93 25.67 10.02 -6.61
CA ARG A 93 25.48 8.88 -5.69
C ARG A 93 24.50 9.31 -4.60
N ASP A 94 23.21 9.31 -4.93
CA ASP A 94 22.19 9.42 -3.90
C ASP A 94 22.11 8.11 -3.11
N ASP A 95 21.99 8.24 -1.79
CA ASP A 95 21.83 7.12 -0.88
C ASP A 95 20.48 6.40 -1.16
N PRO A 96 20.49 5.11 -1.50
CA PRO A 96 19.27 4.32 -1.73
C PRO A 96 18.26 4.39 -0.57
N PHE A 97 18.72 4.55 0.67
CA PHE A 97 17.85 4.64 1.84
C PHE A 97 17.04 5.95 1.89
N LYS A 98 17.49 7.02 1.21
CA LYS A 98 16.70 8.26 1.10
C LYS A 98 15.45 8.04 0.25
N LEU A 99 15.60 7.39 -0.90
CA LEU A 99 14.46 7.08 -1.78
C LEU A 99 13.47 6.14 -1.10
N GLU A 100 13.97 5.11 -0.41
CA GLU A 100 13.13 4.18 0.37
C GLU A 100 12.35 4.93 1.46
N SER A 101 13.01 5.82 2.20
CA SER A 101 12.37 6.65 3.23
C SER A 101 11.28 7.57 2.66
N GLU A 102 11.54 8.20 1.51
CA GLU A 102 10.55 9.04 0.83
C GLU A 102 9.33 8.23 0.36
N GLN A 103 9.56 7.06 -0.23
CA GLN A 103 8.48 6.15 -0.63
C GLN A 103 7.69 5.64 0.58
N ARG A 104 8.34 5.37 1.71
CA ARG A 104 7.70 4.99 2.97
C ARG A 104 6.81 6.11 3.52
N ILE A 105 7.27 7.35 3.46
CA ILE A 105 6.47 8.52 3.87
C ILE A 105 5.24 8.68 2.95
N ALA A 106 5.44 8.57 1.63
CA ALA A 106 4.34 8.66 0.66
C ALA A 106 3.31 7.54 0.88
N MET A 107 3.75 6.31 1.12
CA MET A 107 2.88 5.17 1.44
C MET A 107 2.09 5.41 2.74
N ASN A 108 2.71 5.96 3.78
CA ASN A 108 2.00 6.32 5.01
C ASN A 108 0.89 7.36 4.77
N GLY A 109 1.15 8.34 3.90
CA GLY A 109 0.13 9.29 3.45
C GLY A 109 -1.03 8.60 2.74
N LEU A 110 -0.73 7.66 1.84
CA LEU A 110 -1.74 6.91 1.08
C LEU A 110 -2.60 6.02 1.98
N LEU A 111 -1.99 5.33 2.94
CA LEU A 111 -2.70 4.53 3.93
C LEU A 111 -3.72 5.38 4.69
N ARG A 112 -3.32 6.57 5.14
CA ARG A 112 -4.21 7.52 5.84
C ARG A 112 -5.38 7.97 4.95
N GLN A 113 -5.12 8.29 3.67
CA GLN A 113 -6.18 8.60 2.69
C GLN A 113 -7.13 7.42 2.48
N GLY A 114 -6.62 6.19 2.52
CA GLY A 114 -7.42 4.96 2.49
C GLY A 114 -8.27 4.71 3.74
N GLY A 115 -8.23 5.60 4.73
CA GLY A 115 -8.98 5.48 5.98
C GLY A 115 -8.27 4.64 7.05
N TYR A 116 -6.97 4.36 6.88
CA TYR A 116 -6.16 3.88 8.00
C TYR A 116 -6.05 5.00 9.05
N ILE A 117 -6.49 4.69 10.26
CA ILE A 117 -6.37 5.60 11.41
C ILE A 117 -5.36 4.95 12.34
N GLU A 118 -4.27 5.66 12.58
CA GLU A 118 -3.23 5.24 13.50
C GLU A 118 -3.80 5.19 14.93
N TRP A 119 -3.66 4.04 15.60
CA TRP A 119 -4.30 3.79 16.89
C TRP A 119 -3.93 4.84 17.95
N ARG A 120 -2.70 5.38 17.89
CA ARG A 120 -2.20 6.46 18.77
C ARG A 120 -3.02 7.75 18.76
N LEU A 121 -3.71 8.06 17.66
CA LEU A 121 -4.54 9.27 17.56
C LEU A 121 -5.95 9.11 18.14
N THR A 122 -6.34 7.87 18.47
CA THR A 122 -7.70 7.55 18.96
C THR A 122 -7.75 7.24 20.45
N HIS A 123 -6.60 6.94 21.07
CA HIS A 123 -6.52 6.64 22.48
C HIS A 123 -5.48 7.57 23.12
N ASN A 124 -5.96 8.69 23.67
CA ASN A 124 -5.22 9.49 24.65
C ASN A 124 -5.16 8.67 25.95
N VAL A 125 -4.38 7.58 25.95
CA VAL A 125 -4.11 6.80 27.16
C VAL A 125 -3.15 7.63 27.98
N ARG A 126 -3.69 8.37 28.95
CA ARG A 126 -2.89 8.82 30.10
C ARG A 126 -2.31 7.56 30.72
N HIS A 127 -0.97 7.50 30.77
CA HIS A 127 -0.23 6.55 31.59
C HIS A 127 -0.66 6.67 33.06
#